data_AF-A0A5B8MZW4-F1
#
_entry.id   AF-A0A5B8MZW4-F1
#
_cell.length_a   1.000
_cell.length_b   1.000
_cell.length_c   1.000
_cell.angle_alpha   90.00
_cell.angle_beta   90.00
_cell.angle_gamma   90.00
#
_symmetry.space_group_name_H-M   'P 1'
#
loop_
_entity.id
_entity.type
_entity.pdbx_description
1 polymer ?
#
loop_
_entity_poly.entity_id
_entity_poly.type
_entity_poly.pdbx_seq_one_letter_code
_entity_poly.pdbx_strand_id
1 'polypeptide(L)'
;MLVVPSRVLERFQQALLSKRGNPLTNNQLARAATELVDRVAVGGGSVRQEEEGGRPGPPGWKHVLEGGGGRKSKKAGSLVAAHTLLRGPPTFVASVHAIASALGVDVSEVGRAGPTEPSVTDDASGPVSVSVLDYGAGCGSSSLALMEVLPLAAKATPGLERSPLEFRLDCVEPSEALRRSGLRVVPDAFWSRGIRTLTGSRAGPRYDVALACFSLSEIEEGARRAKELDKIWSLVRPGGLLVVVEPGTPRGFHTVAKVRERVLEMGKHGGLRVLAPCTHLLSCPMATTTEEEEEEEEGRSQKKKKKNLKKKKVGEWCHFAQPYRREGDRSRKGSLAPVAHWANYARARPGASLSPRRERREGGYSEKFSYLAVQKEKEEEGEEGKGNSIVEQLVGGERKGGREGRIVGTPRKRGGHVIFRLCDDEEGPAGGGRVSNVVVTRSDPEYGELKAKKWGDVIAMGRS
;
A
#
# COMPACT_ATOMS: atom_id res chain seq x y z
N MET A 1 -10.06 -6.64 12.14
CA MET A 1 -9.00 -5.76 12.69
C MET A 1 -7.72 -6.57 12.62
N LEU A 2 -6.66 -6.00 12.05
CA LEU A 2 -5.36 -6.67 11.95
C LEU A 2 -4.59 -6.53 13.26
N VAL A 3 -3.81 -7.54 13.63
CA VAL A 3 -2.90 -7.48 14.78
C VAL A 3 -1.48 -7.50 14.25
N VAL A 4 -0.70 -6.46 14.54
CA VAL A 4 0.74 -6.46 14.22
C VAL A 4 1.46 -7.29 15.28
N PRO A 5 2.07 -8.44 14.92
CA PRO A 5 2.68 -9.36 15.88
C PRO A 5 3.86 -8.73 16.61
N SER A 6 4.12 -9.21 17.83
CA SER A 6 5.26 -8.77 18.63
C SER A 6 6.58 -9.01 17.89
N ARG A 7 6.74 -10.17 17.23
CA ARG A 7 7.92 -10.49 16.38
C ARG A 7 8.16 -9.47 15.26
N VAL A 8 7.10 -8.94 14.65
CA VAL A 8 7.20 -7.91 13.60
C VAL A 8 7.59 -6.56 14.22
N LEU A 9 7.01 -6.22 15.37
CA LEU A 9 7.35 -5.01 16.10
C LEU A 9 8.80 -5.02 16.60
N GLU A 10 9.29 -6.17 17.05
CA GLU A 10 10.67 -6.38 17.49
C GLU A 10 11.66 -6.15 16.34
N ARG A 11 11.36 -6.60 15.12
CA ARG A 11 12.18 -6.29 13.93
C ARG A 11 12.30 -4.78 13.69
N PHE A 12 11.22 -4.01 13.85
CA PHE A 12 11.30 -2.54 13.78
C PHE A 12 12.06 -1.93 14.96
N GLN A 13 12.04 -2.55 16.14
CA GLN A 13 12.78 -2.10 17.32
C GLN A 13 14.28 -2.42 17.24
N GLN A 14 14.69 -3.44 16.48
CA GLN A 14 16.11 -3.72 16.24
C GLN A 14 16.80 -2.58 15.46
N ALA A 15 16.03 -1.72 14.79
CA ALA A 15 16.52 -0.51 14.13
C ALA A 15 16.88 0.65 15.08
N LEU A 16 16.70 0.52 16.40
CA LEU A 16 16.79 1.63 17.36
C LEU A 16 18.20 1.98 17.83
N LEU A 17 19.24 1.74 17.04
CA LEU A 17 20.58 2.08 17.47
C LEU A 17 20.94 3.54 17.16
N SER A 18 21.56 4.19 18.14
CA SER A 18 22.28 5.44 17.95
C SER A 18 23.51 5.22 17.07
N LYS A 19 24.16 6.31 16.63
CA LYS A 19 25.42 6.23 15.87
C LYS A 19 26.53 5.45 16.61
N ARG A 20 26.48 5.41 17.95
CA ARG A 20 27.45 4.70 18.80
C ARG A 20 27.07 3.24 19.05
N GLY A 21 26.01 2.73 18.40
CA GLY A 21 25.53 1.36 18.61
C GLY A 21 24.65 1.18 19.86
N ASN A 22 24.53 2.19 20.73
CA ASN A 22 23.64 2.10 21.90
C ASN A 22 22.17 2.28 21.51
N PRO A 23 21.22 1.54 22.12
CA PRO A 23 19.79 1.75 21.93
C PRO A 23 19.35 3.20 22.22
N LEU A 24 18.46 3.73 21.39
CA LEU A 24 17.83 5.04 21.61
C LEU A 24 16.82 4.96 22.76
N THR A 25 16.85 5.95 23.64
CA THR A 25 15.86 6.07 24.72
C THR A 25 14.52 6.55 24.18
N ASN A 26 13.44 6.26 24.90
CA ASN A 26 12.09 6.76 24.57
C ASN A 26 12.07 8.28 24.37
N ASN A 27 12.82 9.04 25.18
CA ASN A 27 12.92 10.50 25.05
C ASN A 27 13.64 10.94 23.77
N GLN A 28 14.67 10.20 23.35
CA GLN A 28 15.37 10.48 22.09
C GLN A 28 14.47 10.21 20.89
N LEU A 29 13.72 9.11 20.91
CA LEU A 29 12.75 8.76 19.87
C LEU A 29 11.59 9.76 19.82
N ALA A 30 11.07 10.16 20.96
CA ALA A 30 10.03 11.19 21.09
C ALA A 30 10.45 12.51 20.44
N ARG A 31 11.65 13.00 20.78
CA ARG A 31 12.20 14.25 20.21
C ARG A 31 12.42 14.12 18.70
N ALA A 32 12.97 12.99 18.25
CA ALA A 32 13.19 12.73 16.83
C ALA A 32 11.87 12.61 16.05
N ALA A 33 10.83 12.03 16.64
CA ALA A 33 9.49 11.96 16.07
C ALA A 33 8.88 13.35 15.88
N THR A 34 8.94 14.20 16.90
CA THR A 34 8.48 15.60 16.79
C THR A 34 9.27 16.35 15.74
N GLU A 35 10.60 16.26 15.75
CA GLU A 35 11.45 16.92 14.74
C GLU A 35 11.14 16.44 13.32
N LEU A 36 10.88 15.13 13.14
CA LEU A 36 10.51 14.56 11.85
C LEU A 36 9.16 15.11 11.36
N VAL A 37 8.17 15.18 12.26
CA VAL A 37 6.84 15.76 11.99
C VAL A 37 6.96 17.22 11.57
N ASP A 38 7.71 18.01 12.32
CA ASP A 38 7.88 19.44 12.05
C ASP A 38 8.53 19.66 10.68
N ARG A 39 9.56 18.89 10.33
CA ARG A 39 10.23 18.98 9.02
C ARG A 39 9.31 18.66 7.84
N VAL A 40 8.37 17.75 8.03
CA VAL A 40 7.37 17.37 7.00
C VAL A 40 6.29 18.42 6.88
N ALA A 41 5.84 18.96 8.01
CA ALA A 41 4.81 19.99 8.08
C ALA A 41 5.31 21.36 7.57
N VAL A 42 6.56 21.70 7.84
CA VAL A 42 7.20 22.99 7.50
C VAL A 42 7.87 22.95 6.12
N GLY A 43 7.35 22.18 5.17
CA GLY A 43 7.83 22.14 3.77
C GLY A 43 7.71 23.46 2.97
N GLY A 44 7.86 24.62 3.60
CA GLY A 44 7.79 25.97 3.02
C GLY A 44 8.92 26.90 3.49
N GLY A 45 10.10 26.38 3.78
CA GLY A 45 11.30 27.17 4.06
C GLY A 45 12.28 27.11 2.89
N SER A 46 12.14 28.05 1.94
CA SER A 46 13.13 28.46 0.93
C SER A 46 14.24 27.45 0.58
N VAL A 47 13.96 26.51 -0.32
CA VAL A 47 14.98 26.06 -1.26
C VAL A 47 14.53 26.61 -2.61
N ARG A 48 15.24 27.63 -3.10
CA ARG A 48 15.08 28.12 -4.48
C ARG A 48 15.51 26.98 -5.41
N GLN A 49 14.56 26.27 -5.99
CA GLN A 49 14.76 25.65 -7.29
C GLN A 49 14.23 26.66 -8.31
N GLU A 50 15.15 27.17 -9.12
CA GLU A 50 14.80 27.91 -10.32
C GLU A 50 14.20 26.94 -11.34
N GLU A 51 13.16 27.43 -12.01
CA GLU A 51 12.51 26.95 -13.23
C GLU A 51 11.36 25.94 -13.15
N GLU A 52 10.29 26.35 -13.85
CA GLU A 52 9.04 25.67 -14.25
C GLU A 52 7.91 25.46 -13.22
N GLY A 53 7.16 26.55 -12.98
CA GLY A 53 5.69 26.58 -13.15
C GLY A 53 4.76 25.90 -12.14
N GLY A 54 5.24 25.08 -11.21
CA GLY A 54 4.42 24.40 -10.20
C GLY A 54 4.69 24.88 -8.76
N ARG A 55 3.66 25.00 -7.91
CA ARG A 55 3.91 25.10 -6.46
C ARG A 55 4.58 23.79 -6.00
N PRO A 56 5.78 23.81 -5.39
CA PRO A 56 6.43 22.58 -4.97
C PRO A 56 5.56 21.87 -3.92
N GLY A 57 5.31 20.58 -4.14
CA GLY A 57 4.65 19.73 -3.16
C GLY A 57 5.49 19.58 -1.88
N PRO A 58 4.90 19.08 -0.77
CA PRO A 58 5.66 18.82 0.44
C PRO A 58 6.85 17.87 0.15
N PRO A 59 8.02 18.09 0.78
CA PRO A 59 9.21 17.28 0.53
C PRO A 59 8.97 15.82 0.92
N GLY A 60 9.42 14.89 0.06
CA GLY A 60 9.42 13.45 0.37
C GLY A 60 10.31 13.10 1.56
N TRP A 61 10.07 11.96 2.20
CA TRP A 61 10.76 11.55 3.43
C TRP A 61 12.27 11.50 3.25
N LYS A 62 12.73 11.09 2.07
CA LYS A 62 14.16 11.09 1.70
C LYS A 62 14.81 12.47 1.92
N HIS A 63 14.18 13.55 1.46
CA HIS A 63 14.73 14.91 1.62
C HIS A 63 14.74 15.34 3.09
N VAL A 64 13.72 14.95 3.86
CA VAL A 64 13.62 15.22 5.30
C VAL A 64 14.71 14.49 6.10
N LEU A 65 15.03 13.27 5.69
CA LEU A 65 16.04 12.41 6.33
C LEU A 65 17.48 12.75 5.89
N GLU A 66 17.66 13.31 4.68
CA GLU A 66 18.96 13.66 4.09
C GLU A 66 19.37 15.14 4.30
N GLY A 67 18.45 16.06 4.62
CA GLY A 67 18.72 17.50 4.76
C GLY A 67 19.21 17.96 6.16
N GLY A 68 20.26 18.78 6.32
CA GLY A 68 20.97 19.60 5.32
C GLY A 68 22.49 19.72 5.55
N GLY A 69 23.21 19.92 4.45
CA GLY A 69 24.66 20.17 4.43
C GLY A 69 25.02 21.43 5.22
N GLY A 70 25.74 21.24 6.31
CA GLY A 70 26.18 22.31 7.21
C GLY A 70 26.17 21.87 8.68
N ARG A 71 27.36 21.57 9.22
CA ARG A 71 27.71 21.33 10.65
C ARG A 71 26.78 20.53 11.59
N LYS A 72 25.65 19.93 11.15
CA LYS A 72 24.70 19.17 12.00
C LYS A 72 24.42 17.73 11.53
N SER A 73 25.42 17.03 10.99
CA SER A 73 25.36 15.59 10.63
C SER A 73 25.22 14.62 11.84
N LYS A 74 25.17 15.13 13.08
CA LYS A 74 25.08 14.35 14.33
C LYS A 74 23.68 13.76 14.63
N LYS A 75 22.61 14.13 13.91
CA LYS A 75 21.20 13.78 14.23
C LYS A 75 20.49 12.77 13.30
N ALA A 76 21.11 12.36 12.19
CA ALA A 76 20.44 11.57 11.16
C ALA A 76 19.94 10.18 11.64
N GLY A 77 20.70 9.49 12.50
CA GLY A 77 20.35 8.15 12.98
C GLY A 77 19.06 8.10 13.81
N SER A 78 18.83 9.08 14.69
CA SER A 78 17.61 9.12 15.50
C SER A 78 16.35 9.44 14.68
N LEU A 79 16.47 10.25 13.62
CA LEU A 79 15.36 10.55 12.72
C LEU A 79 14.94 9.32 11.89
N VAL A 80 15.92 8.54 11.43
CA VAL A 80 15.68 7.31 10.67
C VAL A 80 15.06 6.23 11.56
N ALA A 81 15.54 6.08 12.79
CA ALA A 81 14.94 5.19 13.77
C ALA A 81 13.49 5.59 14.11
N ALA A 82 13.24 6.89 14.31
CA ALA A 82 11.88 7.40 14.52
C ALA A 82 10.98 7.17 13.29
N HIS A 83 11.49 7.43 12.08
CA HIS A 83 10.78 7.12 10.84
C HIS A 83 10.44 5.63 10.75
N THR A 84 11.40 4.74 11.04
CA THR A 84 11.20 3.29 11.02
C THR A 84 10.09 2.85 11.98
N LEU A 85 10.06 3.36 13.22
CA LEU A 85 9.00 3.02 14.18
C LEU A 85 7.62 3.61 13.86
N LEU A 86 7.61 4.81 13.27
CA LEU A 86 6.37 5.52 12.96
C LEU A 86 5.77 5.00 11.66
N ARG A 87 6.56 4.90 10.58
CA ARG A 87 6.10 4.47 9.25
C ARG A 87 6.16 2.98 9.03
N GLY A 88 7.03 2.26 9.73
CA GLY A 88 7.22 0.83 9.53
C GLY A 88 5.93 0.03 9.70
N PRO A 89 5.28 0.08 10.88
CA PRO A 89 4.06 -0.67 11.13
C PRO A 89 2.84 -0.28 10.27
N PRO A 90 2.54 1.01 10.01
CA PRO A 90 1.45 1.35 9.09
C PRO A 90 1.70 0.90 7.66
N THR A 91 2.95 0.99 7.18
CA THR A 91 3.32 0.48 5.85
C THR A 91 3.15 -1.02 5.77
N PHE A 92 3.55 -1.74 6.83
CA PHE A 92 3.29 -3.18 6.98
C PHE A 92 1.78 -3.47 6.91
N VAL A 93 0.95 -2.76 7.67
CA VAL A 93 -0.51 -2.96 7.71
C VAL A 93 -1.16 -2.76 6.35
N ALA A 94 -0.83 -1.66 5.65
CA ALA A 94 -1.39 -1.36 4.34
C ALA A 94 -0.93 -2.38 3.28
N SER A 95 0.34 -2.78 3.34
CA SER A 95 0.89 -3.81 2.44
C SER A 95 0.25 -5.17 2.70
N VAL A 96 0.06 -5.58 3.96
CA VAL A 96 -0.66 -6.81 4.31
C VAL A 96 -2.06 -6.79 3.69
N HIS A 97 -2.80 -5.68 3.86
CA HIS A 97 -4.15 -5.60 3.28
C HIS A 97 -4.14 -5.73 1.76
N ALA A 98 -3.24 -5.03 1.07
CA ALA A 98 -3.16 -5.07 -0.39
C ALA A 98 -2.79 -6.47 -0.91
N ILE A 99 -1.78 -7.11 -0.33
CA ILE A 99 -1.32 -8.45 -0.71
C ILE A 99 -2.38 -9.50 -0.37
N ALA A 100 -2.95 -9.45 0.83
CA ALA A 100 -3.98 -10.39 1.26
C ALA A 100 -5.26 -10.28 0.42
N SER A 101 -5.65 -9.05 0.05
CA SER A 101 -6.79 -8.82 -0.86
C SER A 101 -6.54 -9.40 -2.26
N ALA A 102 -5.30 -9.39 -2.74
CA ALA A 102 -4.93 -9.95 -4.03
C ALA A 102 -4.92 -11.49 -4.01
N LEU A 103 -4.47 -12.08 -2.91
CA LEU A 103 -4.30 -13.53 -2.75
C LEU A 103 -5.49 -14.23 -2.07
N GLY A 104 -6.56 -13.50 -1.74
CA GLY A 104 -7.73 -14.07 -1.05
C GLY A 104 -7.47 -14.51 0.39
N VAL A 105 -6.45 -13.97 1.05
CA VAL A 105 -6.10 -14.28 2.45
C VAL A 105 -6.92 -13.40 3.41
N ASP A 106 -7.46 -13.97 4.47
CA ASP A 106 -8.06 -13.17 5.54
C ASP A 106 -6.96 -12.46 6.35
N VAL A 107 -6.94 -11.13 6.29
CA VAL A 107 -6.02 -10.27 7.07
C VAL A 107 -6.09 -10.52 8.58
N SER A 108 -7.16 -11.15 9.07
CA SER A 108 -7.30 -11.49 10.49
C SER A 108 -6.45 -12.69 10.93
N GLU A 109 -6.01 -13.53 9.98
CA GLU A 109 -5.13 -14.68 10.20
C GLU A 109 -3.65 -14.29 10.25
N VAL A 110 -3.29 -13.19 9.59
CA VAL A 110 -1.93 -12.65 9.55
C VAL A 110 -1.44 -12.42 10.97
N GLY A 111 -0.29 -13.03 11.29
CA GLY A 111 0.32 -12.91 12.60
C GLY A 111 -0.20 -13.87 13.68
N ARG A 112 -1.24 -14.67 13.41
CA ARG A 112 -1.71 -15.72 14.35
C ARG A 112 -0.95 -17.02 14.21
N ALA A 113 -0.48 -17.34 13.00
CA ALA A 113 0.43 -18.45 12.80
C ALA A 113 1.75 -18.10 13.53
N GLY A 114 2.19 -18.94 14.47
CA GLY A 114 3.56 -18.87 14.99
C GLY A 114 4.58 -19.02 13.85
N PRO A 115 5.89 -18.81 14.09
CA PRO A 115 6.88 -19.26 13.12
C PRO A 115 6.58 -20.73 12.80
N THR A 116 6.33 -21.03 11.53
CA THR A 116 6.15 -22.41 11.10
C THR A 116 7.51 -23.07 11.23
N GLU A 117 7.73 -23.78 12.32
CA GLU A 117 8.81 -24.78 12.40
C GLU A 117 8.66 -25.67 11.16
N PRO A 118 9.72 -25.88 10.37
CA PRO A 118 9.65 -26.82 9.26
C PRO A 118 9.36 -28.19 9.85
N SER A 119 8.14 -28.69 9.69
CA SER A 119 7.83 -30.06 10.03
C SER A 119 8.60 -30.93 9.06
N VAL A 120 9.68 -31.54 9.54
CA VAL A 120 10.45 -32.54 8.79
C VAL A 120 9.54 -33.76 8.67
N THR A 121 8.84 -33.85 7.55
CA THR A 121 8.16 -35.07 7.12
C THR A 121 8.80 -35.49 5.80
N ASP A 122 9.11 -36.78 5.66
CA ASP A 122 9.83 -37.36 4.52
C ASP A 122 9.11 -37.20 3.16
N ASP A 123 7.87 -36.67 3.15
CA ASP A 123 7.06 -36.39 1.96
C ASP A 123 6.99 -34.89 1.56
N ALA A 124 7.83 -34.02 2.13
CA ALA A 124 7.79 -32.59 1.80
C ALA A 124 8.37 -32.32 0.40
N SER A 125 7.58 -31.69 -0.47
CA SER A 125 8.11 -31.02 -1.65
C SER A 125 9.19 -30.01 -1.21
N GLY A 126 10.30 -29.96 -1.94
CA GLY A 126 11.45 -29.10 -1.59
C GLY A 126 11.08 -27.60 -1.49
N PRO A 127 11.97 -26.77 -0.91
CA PRO A 127 11.70 -25.35 -0.73
C PRO A 127 11.40 -24.66 -2.07
N VAL A 128 10.35 -23.83 -2.08
CA VAL A 128 9.95 -23.06 -3.25
C VAL A 128 10.54 -21.66 -3.12
N SER A 129 11.44 -21.31 -4.05
CA SER A 129 12.08 -19.99 -4.05
C SER A 129 11.15 -18.92 -4.64
N VAL A 130 10.95 -17.84 -3.89
CA VAL A 130 10.15 -16.68 -4.30
C VAL A 130 11.06 -15.48 -4.45
N SER A 131 11.18 -14.96 -5.67
CA SER A 131 11.97 -13.77 -5.96
C SER A 131 11.10 -12.51 -5.86
N VAL A 132 11.58 -11.51 -5.10
CA VAL A 132 10.80 -10.32 -4.79
C VAL A 132 11.62 -9.07 -5.03
N LEU A 133 11.01 -8.07 -5.68
CA LEU A 133 11.52 -6.70 -5.75
C LEU A 133 10.71 -5.83 -4.80
N ASP A 134 11.36 -5.15 -3.85
CA ASP A 134 10.74 -4.11 -3.01
C ASP A 134 11.29 -2.74 -3.43
N TYR A 135 10.58 -2.05 -4.31
CA TYR A 135 10.99 -0.77 -4.89
C TYR A 135 10.55 0.41 -4.02
N GLY A 136 11.55 1.17 -3.53
CA GLY A 136 11.36 2.14 -2.47
C GLY A 136 11.09 1.45 -1.14
N ALA A 137 11.86 0.40 -0.83
CA ALA A 137 11.64 -0.48 0.31
C ALA A 137 11.62 0.24 1.67
N GLY A 138 12.23 1.44 1.77
CA GLY A 138 12.38 2.15 3.02
C GLY A 138 13.14 1.30 4.03
N CYS A 139 12.42 0.85 5.07
CA CYS A 139 12.96 -0.06 6.09
C CYS A 139 12.54 -1.52 5.91
N GLY A 140 11.89 -1.90 4.81
CA GLY A 140 11.54 -3.29 4.48
C GLY A 140 10.18 -3.73 5.01
N SER A 141 9.30 -2.80 5.32
CA SER A 141 7.96 -3.09 5.85
C SER A 141 7.09 -3.92 4.90
N SER A 142 7.17 -3.63 3.60
CA SER A 142 6.39 -4.32 2.58
C SER A 142 6.90 -5.74 2.37
N SER A 143 8.23 -5.91 2.36
CA SER A 143 8.88 -7.21 2.42
C SER A 143 8.42 -8.04 3.63
N LEU A 144 8.40 -7.48 4.84
CA LEU A 144 7.88 -8.18 6.02
C LEU A 144 6.40 -8.55 5.88
N ALA A 145 5.58 -7.66 5.30
CA ALA A 145 4.17 -7.95 5.07
C ALA A 145 3.99 -9.13 4.12
N LEU A 146 4.77 -9.20 3.03
CA LEU A 146 4.75 -10.31 2.11
C LEU A 146 5.16 -11.63 2.78
N MET A 147 6.22 -11.61 3.59
CA MET A 147 6.69 -12.78 4.35
C MET A 147 5.66 -13.32 5.35
N GLU A 148 4.72 -12.48 5.81
CA GLU A 148 3.63 -12.90 6.71
C GLU A 148 2.37 -13.38 5.96
N VAL A 149 2.13 -12.89 4.74
CA VAL A 149 0.91 -13.21 3.95
C VAL A 149 1.13 -14.39 3.01
N LEU A 150 2.25 -14.43 2.29
CA LEU A 150 2.49 -15.42 1.25
C LEU A 150 2.48 -16.87 1.77
N PRO A 151 3.05 -17.18 2.96
CA PRO A 151 2.95 -18.53 3.53
C PRO A 151 1.51 -18.95 3.87
N LEU A 152 0.64 -18.01 4.23
CA LEU A 152 -0.78 -18.31 4.48
C LEU A 152 -1.51 -18.66 3.17
N ALA A 153 -1.23 -17.91 2.10
CA ALA A 153 -1.75 -18.22 0.77
C ALA A 153 -1.26 -19.60 0.29
N ALA A 154 0.05 -19.88 0.42
CA ALA A 154 0.64 -21.16 0.04
C ALA A 154 0.04 -22.33 0.82
N LYS A 155 -0.16 -22.16 2.13
CA LYS A 155 -0.80 -23.17 2.98
C LYS A 155 -2.24 -23.51 2.54
N ALA A 156 -2.95 -22.53 1.98
CA ALA A 156 -4.31 -22.71 1.49
C ALA A 156 -4.37 -23.19 0.02
N THR A 157 -3.23 -23.37 -0.65
CA THR A 157 -3.15 -23.70 -2.08
C THR A 157 -2.80 -25.17 -2.28
N PRO A 158 -3.61 -25.94 -3.04
CA PRO A 158 -3.29 -27.32 -3.40
C PRO A 158 -1.91 -27.48 -4.04
N GLY A 159 -1.08 -28.36 -3.47
CA GLY A 159 0.28 -28.63 -3.93
C GLY A 159 1.38 -27.80 -3.26
N LEU A 160 1.03 -26.76 -2.48
CA LEU A 160 1.97 -25.90 -1.77
C LEU A 160 1.81 -25.95 -0.24
N GLU A 161 0.89 -26.77 0.28
CA GLU A 161 0.46 -26.73 1.68
C GLU A 161 1.59 -27.03 2.67
N ARG A 162 2.58 -27.81 2.23
CA ARG A 162 3.75 -28.23 3.01
C ARG A 162 5.07 -27.68 2.46
N SER A 163 5.03 -26.85 1.42
CA SER A 163 6.24 -26.31 0.79
C SER A 163 6.76 -25.10 1.58
N PRO A 164 7.96 -25.16 2.16
CA PRO A 164 8.56 -23.98 2.76
C PRO A 164 8.89 -22.95 1.68
N LEU A 165 8.60 -21.67 1.93
CA LEU A 165 8.92 -20.58 1.02
C LEU A 165 10.28 -19.97 1.36
N GLU A 166 11.18 -19.92 0.38
CA GLU A 166 12.47 -19.25 0.50
C GLU A 166 12.44 -17.91 -0.24
N PHE A 167 12.50 -16.80 0.49
CA PHE A 167 12.40 -15.47 -0.08
C PHE A 167 13.78 -14.94 -0.53
N ARG A 168 13.92 -14.63 -1.82
CA ARG A 168 15.03 -13.86 -2.38
C ARG A 168 14.59 -12.42 -2.59
N LEU A 169 14.83 -11.57 -1.60
CA LEU A 169 14.37 -10.19 -1.55
C LEU A 169 15.45 -9.23 -2.08
N ASP A 170 15.14 -8.51 -3.15
CA ASP A 170 15.91 -7.36 -3.63
C ASP A 170 15.21 -6.06 -3.20
N CYS A 171 15.69 -5.44 -2.12
CA CYS A 171 15.20 -4.17 -1.59
C CYS A 171 15.94 -2.99 -2.22
N VAL A 172 15.23 -2.18 -3.00
CA VAL A 172 15.74 -0.96 -3.63
C VAL A 172 15.31 0.24 -2.80
N GLU A 173 16.27 0.92 -2.20
CA GLU A 173 16.01 2.10 -1.38
C GLU A 173 17.15 3.11 -1.60
N PRO A 174 16.90 4.30 -2.18
CA PRO A 174 17.94 5.28 -2.47
C PRO A 174 18.69 5.83 -1.24
N SER A 175 18.04 5.91 -0.08
CA SER A 175 18.61 6.44 1.16
C SER A 175 19.46 5.41 1.90
N GLU A 176 20.75 5.71 2.08
CA GLU A 176 21.68 4.82 2.80
C GLU A 176 21.26 4.59 4.25
N ALA A 177 20.69 5.60 4.89
CA ALA A 177 20.28 5.47 6.27
C ALA A 177 19.07 4.55 6.42
N LEU A 178 18.09 4.62 5.49
CA LEU A 178 16.97 3.68 5.46
C LEU A 178 17.43 2.27 5.11
N ARG A 179 18.37 2.08 4.17
CA ARG A 179 18.99 0.77 3.91
C ARG A 179 19.65 0.16 5.15
N ARG A 180 20.40 0.97 5.92
CA ARG A 180 21.01 0.51 7.20
C ARG A 180 19.97 0.12 8.25
N SER A 181 18.83 0.80 8.28
CA SER A 181 17.70 0.42 9.12
C SER A 181 17.07 -0.88 8.61
N GLY A 182 16.86 -0.98 7.31
CA GLY A 182 16.32 -2.13 6.61
C GLY A 182 17.11 -3.41 6.84
N LEU A 183 18.45 -3.35 6.83
CA LEU A 183 19.33 -4.48 7.18
C LEU A 183 19.09 -5.06 8.59
N ARG A 184 18.42 -4.33 9.47
CA ARG A 184 18.05 -4.80 10.82
C ARG A 184 16.63 -5.35 10.86
N VAL A 185 15.74 -4.81 10.03
CA VAL A 185 14.34 -5.22 9.94
C VAL A 185 14.21 -6.50 9.09
N VAL A 186 14.94 -6.56 7.98
CA VAL A 186 14.99 -7.67 7.02
C VAL A 186 16.47 -7.97 6.70
N PRO A 187 17.17 -8.70 7.59
CA PRO A 187 18.62 -8.90 7.49
C PRO A 187 19.05 -9.73 6.29
N ASP A 188 18.22 -10.68 5.86
CA ASP A 188 18.53 -11.62 4.77
C ASP A 188 18.25 -11.04 3.37
N ALA A 189 17.72 -9.81 3.29
CA ALA A 189 17.46 -9.14 2.03
C ALA A 189 18.72 -8.52 1.42
N PHE A 190 18.78 -8.49 0.10
CA PHE A 190 19.77 -7.71 -0.63
C PHE A 190 19.34 -6.25 -0.71
N TRP A 191 20.15 -5.33 -0.18
CA TRP A 191 19.84 -3.90 -0.14
C TRP A 191 20.68 -3.11 -1.14
N SER A 192 20.02 -2.34 -2.01
CA SER A 192 20.72 -1.54 -3.04
C SER A 192 20.10 -0.16 -3.24
N ARG A 193 20.89 0.76 -3.79
CA ARG A 193 20.44 2.13 -4.10
C ARG A 193 19.48 2.18 -5.30
N GLY A 194 19.62 1.25 -6.23
CA GLY A 194 18.85 1.20 -7.47
C GLY A 194 18.69 -0.25 -7.93
N ILE A 195 17.72 -0.48 -8.82
CA ILE A 195 17.44 -1.80 -9.39
C ILE A 195 18.72 -2.37 -10.02
N ARG A 196 19.04 -3.60 -9.65
CA ARG A 196 20.18 -4.34 -10.18
C ARG A 196 20.03 -4.53 -11.69
N THR A 197 21.09 -4.23 -12.42
CA THR A 197 21.28 -4.74 -13.78
C THR A 197 22.25 -5.92 -13.64
N LEU A 198 21.74 -7.15 -13.78
CA LEU A 198 22.61 -8.32 -13.79
C LEU A 198 23.46 -8.28 -15.06
N THR A 199 24.76 -8.06 -14.91
CA THR A 199 25.74 -8.16 -15.99
C THR A 199 25.72 -9.57 -16.56
N GLY A 200 25.35 -9.75 -17.84
CA GLY A 200 25.43 -11.03 -18.55
C GLY A 200 24.08 -11.66 -18.96
N SER A 201 22.95 -11.16 -18.47
CA SER A 201 21.62 -11.50 -19.02
C SER A 201 21.10 -10.31 -19.82
N ARG A 202 20.82 -10.50 -21.12
CA ARG A 202 20.16 -9.47 -21.96
C ARG A 202 18.77 -9.07 -21.42
N ALA A 203 18.17 -9.87 -20.54
CA ALA A 203 16.81 -9.68 -20.02
C ALA A 203 16.73 -9.17 -18.55
N GLY A 204 17.84 -9.03 -17.82
CA GLY A 204 17.84 -8.64 -16.39
C GLY A 204 17.19 -9.67 -15.45
N PRO A 205 17.05 -9.36 -14.14
CA PRO A 205 16.31 -10.21 -13.19
C PRO A 205 14.79 -10.13 -13.45
N ARG A 206 14.06 -11.22 -13.16
CA ARG A 206 12.59 -11.28 -13.18
C ARG A 206 12.06 -11.72 -11.82
N TYR A 207 11.02 -11.06 -11.31
CA TYR A 207 10.49 -11.24 -9.97
C TYR A 207 9.11 -11.86 -9.97
N ASP A 208 8.82 -12.75 -9.01
CA ASP A 208 7.49 -13.30 -8.74
C ASP A 208 6.57 -12.21 -8.20
N VAL A 209 7.11 -11.33 -7.36
CA VAL A 209 6.38 -10.23 -6.72
C VAL A 209 7.21 -8.95 -6.83
N ALA A 210 6.60 -7.88 -7.31
CA ALA A 210 7.12 -6.52 -7.21
C ALA A 210 6.23 -5.70 -6.29
N LEU A 211 6.84 -5.04 -5.31
CA LEU A 211 6.20 -4.14 -4.36
C LEU A 211 6.67 -2.72 -4.65
N ALA A 212 5.74 -1.77 -4.71
CA ALA A 212 6.02 -0.34 -4.74
C ALA A 212 5.07 0.37 -3.77
N CYS A 213 5.33 0.19 -2.47
CA CYS A 213 4.47 0.68 -1.40
C CYS A 213 5.03 1.97 -0.79
N PHE A 214 4.28 3.07 -0.95
CA PHE A 214 4.59 4.42 -0.49
C PHE A 214 5.86 4.99 -1.12
N SER A 215 6.13 4.64 -2.38
CA SER A 215 7.37 5.00 -3.08
C SER A 215 7.15 5.76 -4.40
N LEU A 216 6.09 5.48 -5.16
CA LEU A 216 5.86 6.13 -6.45
C LEU A 216 5.38 7.57 -6.31
N SER A 217 4.65 7.89 -5.23
CA SER A 217 4.24 9.28 -4.94
C SER A 217 5.39 10.20 -4.52
N GLU A 218 6.56 9.63 -4.15
CA GLU A 218 7.79 10.38 -3.89
C GLU A 218 8.53 10.79 -5.18
N ILE A 219 8.22 10.13 -6.30
CA ILE A 219 8.70 10.50 -7.62
C ILE A 219 7.75 11.55 -8.17
N GLU A 220 8.28 12.62 -8.75
CA GLU A 220 7.51 13.66 -9.41
C GLU A 220 6.63 13.08 -10.54
N GLU A 221 5.48 13.71 -10.76
CA GLU A 221 4.52 13.26 -11.77
C GLU A 221 5.06 13.44 -13.20
N GLY A 222 4.49 12.67 -14.13
CA GLY A 222 4.85 12.71 -15.54
C GLY A 222 5.82 11.60 -15.94
N ALA A 223 6.63 11.90 -16.96
CA ALA A 223 7.40 10.90 -17.70
C ALA A 223 8.37 10.09 -16.82
N ARG A 224 8.93 10.70 -15.77
CA ARG A 224 9.86 10.01 -14.88
C ARG A 224 9.19 8.90 -14.09
N ARG A 225 8.05 9.18 -13.44
CA ARG A 225 7.29 8.16 -12.70
C ARG A 225 6.77 7.08 -13.63
N ALA A 226 6.28 7.45 -14.81
CA ALA A 226 5.85 6.49 -15.83
C ALA A 226 6.99 5.55 -16.24
N LYS A 227 8.19 6.08 -16.53
CA LYS A 227 9.37 5.26 -16.87
C LYS A 227 9.79 4.31 -15.76
N GLU A 228 9.75 4.74 -14.49
CA GLU A 228 10.05 3.85 -13.36
C GLU A 228 8.98 2.76 -13.21
N LEU A 229 7.70 3.09 -13.38
CA LEU A 229 6.62 2.10 -13.38
C LEU A 229 6.78 1.08 -14.51
N ASP A 230 7.02 1.55 -15.74
CA ASP A 230 7.25 0.68 -16.91
C ASP A 230 8.44 -0.25 -16.67
N LYS A 231 9.51 0.28 -16.07
CA LYS A 231 10.68 -0.51 -15.68
C LYS A 231 10.32 -1.57 -14.63
N ILE A 232 9.61 -1.21 -13.56
CA ILE A 232 9.17 -2.17 -12.52
C ILE A 232 8.29 -3.25 -13.16
N TRP A 233 7.30 -2.87 -13.96
CA TRP A 233 6.39 -3.79 -14.66
C TRP A 233 7.13 -4.74 -15.59
N SER A 234 8.15 -4.27 -16.30
CA SER A 234 8.99 -5.12 -17.16
C SER A 234 9.72 -6.21 -16.37
N LEU A 235 10.03 -5.98 -15.10
CA LEU A 235 10.74 -6.95 -14.25
C LEU A 235 9.80 -7.97 -13.60
N VAL A 236 8.48 -7.75 -13.66
CA VAL A 236 7.49 -8.73 -13.20
C VAL A 236 7.44 -9.88 -14.21
N ARG A 237 7.62 -11.10 -13.73
CA ARG A 237 7.50 -12.31 -14.57
C ARG A 237 6.05 -12.51 -15.03
N PRO A 238 5.80 -13.18 -16.17
CA PRO A 238 4.49 -13.73 -16.47
C PRO A 238 3.96 -14.59 -15.30
N GLY A 239 2.69 -14.42 -14.94
CA GLY A 239 2.06 -14.97 -13.73
C GLY A 239 2.42 -14.24 -12.43
N GLY A 240 3.33 -13.26 -12.47
CA GLY A 240 3.82 -12.51 -11.31
C GLY A 240 2.89 -11.37 -10.86
N LEU A 241 3.11 -10.88 -9.63
CA LEU A 241 2.30 -9.87 -8.97
C LEU A 241 3.01 -8.52 -8.91
N LEU A 242 2.33 -7.43 -9.28
CA LEU A 242 2.69 -6.07 -8.90
C LEU A 242 1.71 -5.56 -7.85
N VAL A 243 2.23 -5.10 -6.71
CA VAL A 243 1.45 -4.41 -5.66
C VAL A 243 1.95 -2.97 -5.50
N VAL A 244 1.04 -2.02 -5.68
CA VAL A 244 1.29 -0.60 -5.44
C VAL A 244 0.39 -0.12 -4.32
N VAL A 245 0.96 0.58 -3.34
CA VAL A 245 0.22 1.16 -2.22
C VAL A 245 0.67 2.60 -2.05
N GLU A 246 -0.25 3.53 -1.84
CA GLU A 246 0.05 4.93 -1.57
C GLU A 246 -0.80 5.46 -0.41
N PRO A 247 -0.44 6.59 0.22
CA PRO A 247 -1.26 7.20 1.26
C PRO A 247 -2.70 7.42 0.80
N GLY A 248 -3.68 7.22 1.69
CA GLY A 248 -5.10 7.41 1.40
C GLY A 248 -5.51 8.88 1.33
N THR A 249 -4.72 9.69 0.64
CA THR A 249 -4.90 11.11 0.39
C THR A 249 -5.29 11.32 -1.08
N PRO A 250 -5.83 12.49 -1.47
CA PRO A 250 -6.13 12.78 -2.87
C PRO A 250 -4.92 12.55 -3.79
N ARG A 251 -3.74 13.04 -3.41
CA ARG A 251 -2.49 12.86 -4.16
C ARG A 251 -2.05 11.38 -4.26
N GLY A 252 -2.17 10.63 -3.18
CA GLY A 252 -1.81 9.21 -3.19
C GLY A 252 -2.78 8.39 -4.03
N PHE A 253 -4.08 8.67 -3.96
CA PHE A 253 -5.06 8.07 -4.86
C PHE A 253 -4.80 8.42 -6.32
N HIS A 254 -4.54 9.70 -6.63
CA HIS A 254 -4.21 10.13 -8.00
C HIS A 254 -3.01 9.35 -8.57
N THR A 255 -1.97 9.15 -7.74
CA THR A 255 -0.82 8.32 -8.09
C THR A 255 -1.25 6.89 -8.45
N VAL A 256 -2.06 6.24 -7.60
CA VAL A 256 -2.55 4.87 -7.84
C VAL A 256 -3.47 4.80 -9.06
N ALA A 257 -4.31 5.81 -9.28
CA ALA A 257 -5.20 5.89 -10.44
C ALA A 257 -4.39 5.98 -11.75
N LYS A 258 -3.34 6.81 -11.78
CA LYS A 258 -2.42 6.91 -12.93
C LYS A 258 -1.60 5.65 -13.16
N VAL A 259 -1.16 4.99 -12.08
CA VAL A 259 -0.54 3.66 -12.18
C VAL A 259 -1.52 2.65 -12.80
N ARG A 260 -2.78 2.63 -12.34
CA ARG A 260 -3.80 1.74 -12.88
C ARG A 260 -4.07 2.01 -14.36
N GLU A 261 -4.23 3.27 -14.75
CA GLU A 261 -4.39 3.68 -16.15
C GLU A 261 -3.24 3.16 -17.02
N ARG A 262 -1.99 3.39 -16.59
CA ARG A 262 -0.80 2.95 -17.34
C ARG A 262 -0.68 1.43 -17.42
N VAL A 263 -0.94 0.70 -16.33
CA VAL A 263 -0.90 -0.77 -16.34
C VAL A 263 -2.01 -1.35 -17.22
N LEU A 264 -3.22 -0.79 -17.17
CA LEU A 264 -4.31 -1.19 -18.06
C LEU A 264 -3.94 -0.96 -19.53
N GLU A 265 -3.32 0.18 -19.84
CA GLU A 265 -2.82 0.47 -21.18
C GLU A 265 -1.78 -0.54 -21.65
N MET A 266 -0.80 -0.86 -20.79
CA MET A 266 0.26 -1.84 -21.11
C MET A 266 -0.29 -3.25 -21.36
N GLY A 267 -1.42 -3.62 -20.78
CA GLY A 267 -2.00 -4.96 -20.95
C GLY A 267 -3.25 -5.02 -21.84
N LYS A 268 -3.57 -3.95 -22.61
CA LYS A 268 -4.68 -3.93 -23.58
C LYS A 268 -4.66 -5.08 -24.59
N HIS A 269 -3.51 -5.72 -24.79
CA HIS A 269 -3.32 -6.86 -25.70
C HIS A 269 -3.45 -8.24 -25.03
N GLY A 270 -4.10 -8.35 -23.86
CA GLY A 270 -4.43 -9.65 -23.24
C GLY A 270 -3.39 -10.20 -22.27
N GLY A 271 -2.69 -9.32 -21.53
CA GLY A 271 -1.57 -9.71 -20.66
C GLY A 271 -1.70 -9.27 -19.20
N LEU A 272 -2.90 -9.04 -18.66
CA LEU A 272 -3.07 -8.51 -17.30
C LEU A 272 -4.37 -8.97 -16.60
N ARG A 273 -4.29 -9.16 -15.28
CA ARG A 273 -5.44 -9.40 -14.40
C ARG A 273 -5.40 -8.49 -13.19
N VAL A 274 -6.39 -7.61 -13.03
CA VAL A 274 -6.51 -6.80 -11.80
C VAL A 274 -7.12 -7.66 -10.68
N LEU A 275 -6.34 -7.90 -9.63
CA LEU A 275 -6.74 -8.74 -8.51
C LEU A 275 -7.52 -7.96 -7.45
N ALA A 276 -7.07 -6.73 -7.16
CA ALA A 276 -7.70 -5.84 -6.20
C ALA A 276 -7.24 -4.38 -6.42
N PRO A 277 -7.96 -3.36 -5.94
CA PRO A 277 -9.25 -3.42 -5.26
C PRO A 277 -10.41 -3.67 -6.24
N CYS A 278 -10.62 -2.77 -7.19
CA CYS A 278 -11.67 -2.92 -8.20
C CYS A 278 -11.12 -3.76 -9.36
N THR A 279 -11.82 -4.84 -9.66
CA THR A 279 -11.35 -5.96 -10.49
C THR A 279 -11.65 -5.80 -11.97
N HIS A 280 -12.55 -4.87 -12.29
CA HIS A 280 -12.89 -4.49 -13.65
C HIS A 280 -11.69 -3.82 -14.36
N LEU A 281 -11.65 -3.95 -15.69
CA LEU A 281 -10.60 -3.40 -16.55
C LEU A 281 -10.95 -2.01 -17.13
N LEU A 282 -12.07 -1.43 -16.71
CA LEU A 282 -12.50 -0.09 -17.11
C LEU A 282 -11.73 1.02 -16.39
N SER A 283 -11.66 2.23 -16.96
CA SER A 283 -11.13 3.43 -16.27
C SER A 283 -11.81 3.67 -14.91
N CYS A 284 -11.08 4.22 -13.94
CA CYS A 284 -11.64 4.40 -12.59
C CYS A 284 -12.59 5.61 -12.58
N PRO A 285 -13.88 5.45 -12.24
CA PRO A 285 -14.83 6.57 -12.21
C PRO A 285 -14.54 7.62 -11.14
N MET A 286 -13.70 7.29 -10.16
CA MET A 286 -13.30 8.22 -9.11
C MET A 286 -12.02 8.98 -9.45
N ALA A 287 -11.37 8.68 -10.59
CA ALA A 287 -10.13 9.31 -11.03
C ALA A 287 -10.34 10.61 -11.81
N THR A 288 -11.58 10.96 -12.15
CA THR A 288 -11.88 12.24 -12.81
C THR A 288 -11.56 13.39 -11.86
N THR A 289 -10.56 14.17 -12.24
CA THR A 289 -10.25 15.44 -11.58
C THR A 289 -11.32 16.44 -12.00
N THR A 290 -11.73 17.31 -11.08
CA THR A 290 -12.58 18.46 -11.40
C THR A 290 -11.88 19.51 -12.28
N GLU A 291 -10.70 19.21 -12.83
CA GLU A 291 -9.88 20.15 -13.60
C GLU A 291 -10.41 20.32 -15.02
N GLU A 292 -11.01 19.28 -15.62
CA GLU A 292 -11.69 19.39 -16.93
C GLU A 292 -12.94 20.29 -16.88
N GLU A 293 -13.51 20.53 -15.70
CA GLU A 293 -14.63 21.48 -15.52
C GLU A 293 -14.16 22.93 -15.33
N GLU A 294 -12.88 23.17 -15.01
CA GLU A 294 -12.36 24.54 -14.78
C GLU A 294 -12.09 25.28 -16.11
N GLU A 295 -11.70 24.59 -17.18
CA GLU A 295 -11.48 25.19 -18.51
C GLU A 295 -12.81 25.60 -19.19
N GLU A 296 -13.91 24.87 -18.99
CA GLU A 296 -15.23 25.29 -19.49
C GLU A 296 -15.86 26.45 -18.67
N GLU A 297 -15.49 26.61 -17.39
CA GLU A 297 -16.04 27.65 -16.50
C GLU A 297 -15.35 29.04 -16.69
N GLU A 298 -14.13 29.08 -17.25
CA GLU A 298 -13.38 30.34 -17.48
C GLU A 298 -14.04 31.30 -18.49
N GLY A 299 -14.93 30.81 -19.34
CA GLY A 299 -15.72 31.64 -20.27
C GLY A 299 -16.87 32.43 -19.62
N ARG A 300 -17.25 32.16 -18.36
CA ARG A 300 -18.44 32.77 -17.74
C ARG A 300 -18.09 33.87 -16.73
N SER A 301 -18.28 35.10 -17.20
CA SER A 301 -18.20 36.40 -16.50
C SER A 301 -18.05 36.38 -14.97
N GLN A 302 -16.95 36.98 -14.51
CA GLN A 302 -16.40 37.00 -13.16
C GLN A 302 -17.26 37.66 -12.05
N LYS A 303 -18.53 38.01 -12.29
CA LYS A 303 -19.32 38.86 -11.37
C LYS A 303 -20.25 38.12 -10.40
N LYS A 304 -20.39 36.78 -10.49
CA LYS A 304 -21.07 35.93 -9.47
C LYS A 304 -20.11 35.21 -8.50
N LYS A 305 -18.83 35.60 -8.49
CA LYS A 305 -17.70 34.91 -7.81
C LYS A 305 -17.70 34.84 -6.27
N LYS A 306 -18.62 35.47 -5.52
CA LYS A 306 -18.43 35.61 -4.05
C LYS A 306 -19.58 35.22 -3.11
N LYS A 307 -20.72 34.71 -3.59
CA LYS A 307 -21.82 34.28 -2.69
C LYS A 307 -22.30 32.82 -2.85
N ASN A 308 -21.80 32.09 -3.84
CA ASN A 308 -22.09 30.66 -4.04
C ASN A 308 -20.87 29.74 -3.89
N LEU A 309 -19.87 30.14 -3.11
CA LEU A 309 -18.83 29.21 -2.63
C LEU A 309 -19.40 28.27 -1.55
N LYS A 310 -20.55 27.65 -1.82
CA LYS A 310 -20.95 26.41 -1.16
C LYS A 310 -19.87 25.41 -1.54
N LYS A 311 -18.91 25.18 -0.62
CA LYS A 311 -18.02 24.01 -0.54
C LYS A 311 -18.23 23.03 -1.70
N LYS A 312 -17.68 23.30 -2.90
CA LYS A 312 -17.54 22.26 -3.94
C LYS A 312 -16.68 21.21 -3.24
N LYS A 313 -17.27 20.05 -2.94
CA LYS A 313 -16.57 18.99 -2.21
C LYS A 313 -15.34 18.65 -3.02
N VAL A 314 -14.15 18.77 -2.42
CA VAL A 314 -12.95 18.08 -2.92
C VAL A 314 -13.38 16.67 -3.32
N GLY A 315 -13.17 16.33 -4.59
CA GLY A 315 -13.73 15.14 -5.24
C GLY A 315 -13.57 13.89 -4.38
N GLU A 316 -14.56 13.00 -4.40
CA GLU A 316 -14.49 11.77 -3.62
C GLU A 316 -13.42 10.84 -4.23
N TRP A 317 -12.26 10.71 -3.59
CA TRP A 317 -11.16 9.83 -4.04
C TRP A 317 -11.29 8.41 -3.44
N CYS A 318 -10.89 7.40 -4.22
CA CYS A 318 -10.97 6.01 -3.76
C CYS A 318 -9.83 5.70 -2.78
N HIS A 319 -10.19 5.34 -1.55
CA HIS A 319 -9.24 4.89 -0.54
C HIS A 319 -9.90 3.86 0.36
N PHE A 320 -9.07 3.16 1.12
CA PHE A 320 -9.46 2.14 2.08
C PHE A 320 -8.86 2.48 3.43
N ALA A 321 -9.39 1.85 4.47
CA ALA A 321 -8.90 1.99 5.82
C ALA A 321 -8.77 0.62 6.46
N GLN A 322 -7.59 0.32 7.00
CA GLN A 322 -7.35 -0.92 7.73
C GLN A 322 -7.16 -0.60 9.23
N PRO A 323 -8.16 -0.93 10.07
CA PRO A 323 -7.99 -0.91 11.51
C PRO A 323 -6.98 -1.97 11.94
N TYR A 324 -6.02 -1.57 12.77
CA TYR A 324 -5.02 -2.46 13.33
C TYR A 324 -4.70 -2.12 14.78
N ARG A 325 -4.22 -3.13 15.52
CA ARG A 325 -3.62 -2.95 16.85
C ARG A 325 -2.23 -3.55 16.87
N ARG A 326 -1.42 -3.14 17.83
CA ARG A 326 -0.10 -3.74 18.09
C ARG A 326 -0.27 -4.79 19.18
N GLU A 327 0.30 -5.97 18.99
CA GLU A 327 0.33 -6.97 20.05
C GLU A 327 1.11 -6.42 21.27
N GLY A 328 0.66 -6.74 22.48
CA GLY A 328 1.23 -6.19 23.71
C GLY A 328 0.78 -4.77 24.08
N ASP A 329 0.04 -4.06 23.22
CA ASP A 329 -0.53 -2.72 23.46
C ASP A 329 -1.77 -2.77 24.39
N ARG A 330 -1.70 -3.57 25.47
CA ARG A 330 -2.59 -3.44 26.62
C ARG A 330 -2.10 -2.25 27.44
N SER A 331 -3.00 -1.51 28.07
CA SER A 331 -2.87 -0.28 28.87
C SER A 331 -1.87 -0.34 30.07
N ARG A 332 -0.69 -0.91 29.89
CA ARG A 332 0.40 -0.90 30.86
C ARG A 332 1.05 0.47 30.85
N LYS A 333 0.96 1.18 31.97
CA LYS A 333 1.85 2.32 32.29
C LYS A 333 3.29 1.84 32.09
N GLY A 334 3.97 2.33 31.05
CA GLY A 334 5.39 2.02 30.79
C GLY A 334 5.67 1.16 29.54
N SER A 335 4.67 0.77 28.73
CA SER A 335 4.97 0.27 27.38
C SER A 335 5.68 1.36 26.57
N LEU A 336 6.59 0.94 25.67
CA LEU A 336 7.39 1.84 24.82
C LEU A 336 6.53 3.03 24.39
N ALA A 337 7.04 4.24 24.60
CA ALA A 337 6.32 5.48 24.35
C ALA A 337 6.13 5.87 22.86
N PRO A 338 6.16 5.02 21.81
CA PRO A 338 5.69 5.42 20.48
C PRO A 338 4.18 5.71 20.38
N VAL A 339 3.34 5.17 21.29
CA VAL A 339 1.86 5.28 21.19
C VAL A 339 1.37 6.72 21.29
N ALA A 340 1.88 7.49 22.26
CA ALA A 340 1.52 8.91 22.43
C ALA A 340 2.07 9.79 21.30
N HIS A 341 3.24 9.45 20.75
CA HIS A 341 3.86 10.18 19.65
C HIS A 341 3.26 9.86 18.27
N TRP A 342 2.71 8.65 18.08
CA TRP A 342 1.94 8.29 16.89
C TRP A 342 0.68 9.13 16.73
N ALA A 343 -0.06 9.37 17.82
CA ALA A 343 -1.24 10.22 17.79
C ALA A 343 -0.90 11.66 17.37
N ASN A 344 0.28 12.17 17.71
CA ASN A 344 0.77 13.48 17.27
C ASN A 344 1.27 13.45 15.81
N TYR A 345 2.00 12.39 15.42
CA TYR A 345 2.44 12.17 14.04
C TYR A 345 1.27 12.08 13.06
N ALA A 346 0.25 11.29 13.38
CA ALA A 346 -0.90 11.10 12.53
C ALA A 346 -1.79 12.36 12.44
N ARG A 347 -1.74 13.26 13.43
CA ARG A 347 -2.40 14.58 13.37
C ARG A 347 -1.68 15.60 12.49
N ALA A 348 -0.36 15.47 12.35
CA ALA A 348 0.47 16.46 11.67
C ALA A 348 0.68 16.18 10.17
N ARG A 349 0.15 15.05 9.66
CA ARG A 349 0.15 14.72 8.24
C ARG A 349 -0.77 15.64 7.44
N PRO A 350 -0.30 16.27 6.36
CA PRO A 350 -1.18 16.92 5.39
C PRO A 350 -2.21 15.91 4.85
N GLY A 351 -3.51 16.19 5.02
CA GLY A 351 -4.59 15.32 4.55
C GLY A 351 -4.96 14.15 5.49
N ALA A 352 -4.38 14.05 6.70
CA ALA A 352 -4.82 13.04 7.66
C ALA A 352 -6.19 13.36 8.26
N SER A 353 -7.21 12.71 7.70
CA SER A 353 -8.52 12.57 8.32
C SER A 353 -8.45 11.50 9.42
N LEU A 354 -7.99 11.85 10.62
CA LEU A 354 -8.33 11.09 11.82
C LEU A 354 -9.38 11.88 12.59
N SER A 355 -10.62 11.37 12.65
CA SER A 355 -11.61 11.84 13.61
C SER A 355 -11.31 11.17 14.96
N PRO A 356 -10.65 11.83 15.92
CA PRO A 356 -10.06 11.16 17.09
C PRO A 356 -11.11 10.67 18.10
N ARG A 357 -12.39 11.05 17.92
CA ARG A 357 -13.43 10.86 18.94
C ARG A 357 -13.98 9.43 19.04
N ARG A 358 -13.85 8.58 18.01
CA ARG A 358 -14.46 7.23 18.01
C ARG A 358 -13.45 6.08 18.23
N GLU A 359 -12.22 6.20 17.72
CA GLU A 359 -11.19 5.14 17.81
C GLU A 359 -10.64 4.94 19.24
N ARG A 360 -10.75 5.96 20.09
CA ARG A 360 -10.28 5.91 21.49
C ARG A 360 -11.02 4.88 22.36
N ARG A 361 -12.22 4.43 21.96
CA ARG A 361 -13.02 3.44 22.72
C ARG A 361 -12.62 1.98 22.47
N GLU A 362 -11.92 1.67 21.38
CA GLU A 362 -11.57 0.27 21.00
C GLU A 362 -10.05 -0.02 21.00
N GLY A 363 -9.20 0.96 21.30
CA GLY A 363 -7.75 0.73 21.50
C GLY A 363 -6.97 0.36 20.23
N GLY A 364 -7.46 0.74 19.04
CA GLY A 364 -6.83 0.46 17.74
C GLY A 364 -6.47 1.72 16.95
N TYR A 365 -5.54 1.56 16.01
CA TYR A 365 -5.14 2.54 15.00
C TYR A 365 -5.85 2.24 13.66
N SER A 366 -5.86 3.21 12.74
CA SER A 366 -6.38 3.03 11.38
C SER A 366 -5.42 3.66 10.37
N GLU A 367 -4.91 2.85 9.43
CA GLU A 367 -4.12 3.37 8.30
C GLU A 367 -5.03 3.50 7.08
N LYS A 368 -4.98 4.67 6.44
CA LYS A 368 -5.69 4.95 5.19
C LYS A 368 -4.73 4.89 4.01
N PHE A 369 -5.12 4.18 2.96
CA PHE A 369 -4.29 3.95 1.78
C PHE A 369 -5.15 3.76 0.54
N SER A 370 -4.58 4.05 -0.61
CA SER A 370 -5.06 3.62 -1.92
C SER A 370 -4.10 2.55 -2.42
N TYR A 371 -4.59 1.55 -3.14
CA TYR A 371 -3.73 0.47 -3.61
C TYR A 371 -4.22 -0.11 -4.93
N LEU A 372 -3.33 -0.85 -5.58
CA LEU A 372 -3.58 -1.63 -6.77
C LEU A 372 -2.74 -2.91 -6.67
N ALA A 373 -3.36 -4.05 -6.94
CA ALA A 373 -2.68 -5.33 -7.09
C ALA A 373 -3.06 -5.93 -8.45
N VAL A 374 -2.06 -6.13 -9.30
CA VAL A 374 -2.24 -6.64 -10.68
C VAL A 374 -1.31 -7.81 -10.90
N GLN A 375 -1.85 -8.88 -11.46
CA GLN A 375 -1.06 -9.99 -11.98
C GLN A 375 -0.77 -9.76 -13.46
N LYS A 376 0.47 -10.02 -13.86
CA LYS A 376 0.85 -10.07 -15.28
C LYS A 376 0.43 -11.42 -15.83
N GLU A 377 -0.40 -11.46 -16.87
CA GLU A 377 -0.78 -12.74 -17.51
C GLU A 377 0.27 -13.16 -18.54
N LYS A 378 0.17 -14.39 -19.03
CA LYS A 378 1.09 -14.93 -20.04
C LYS A 378 0.84 -14.24 -21.38
N GLU A 379 1.92 -13.91 -22.08
CA GLU A 379 1.83 -13.60 -23.51
C GLU A 379 1.62 -14.95 -24.23
N GLU A 380 0.58 -15.04 -25.08
CA GLU A 380 0.32 -16.23 -25.88
C GLU A 380 1.51 -16.48 -26.84
N GLU A 381 2.13 -17.66 -26.70
CA GLU A 381 3.17 -18.26 -27.56
C GLU A 381 4.56 -17.58 -27.61
N GLY A 382 5.60 -18.25 -27.07
CA GLY A 382 6.99 -18.00 -27.50
C GLY A 382 8.14 -18.25 -26.52
N GLU A 383 7.94 -18.20 -25.20
CA GLU A 383 9.03 -18.48 -24.23
C GLU A 383 8.85 -19.84 -23.54
N GLU A 384 9.15 -20.92 -24.27
CA GLU A 384 9.45 -22.21 -23.63
C GLU A 384 10.74 -22.06 -22.79
N GLY A 385 10.63 -22.17 -21.46
CA GLY A 385 11.81 -22.50 -20.64
C GLY A 385 11.98 -21.84 -19.27
N LYS A 386 11.05 -21.05 -18.74
CA LYS A 386 11.13 -20.61 -17.32
C LYS A 386 9.80 -20.84 -16.63
N GLY A 387 9.81 -21.71 -15.62
CA GLY A 387 8.61 -22.10 -14.88
C GLY A 387 7.77 -20.92 -14.42
N ASN A 388 6.45 -21.15 -14.39
CA ASN A 388 5.45 -20.17 -13.97
C ASN A 388 5.77 -19.55 -12.60
N SER A 389 5.36 -18.29 -12.41
CA SER A 389 5.38 -17.65 -11.10
C SER A 389 4.63 -18.49 -10.06
N ILE A 390 5.16 -18.61 -8.84
CA ILE A 390 4.40 -19.24 -7.74
C ILE A 390 3.05 -18.52 -7.52
N VAL A 391 3.02 -17.20 -7.75
CA VAL A 391 1.82 -16.37 -7.63
C VAL A 391 0.69 -16.90 -8.51
N GLU A 392 0.99 -17.48 -9.67
CA GLU A 392 -0.04 -18.04 -10.57
C GLU A 392 -0.82 -19.18 -9.91
N GLN A 393 -0.18 -19.96 -9.03
CA GLN A 393 -0.85 -21.00 -8.25
C GLN A 393 -1.60 -20.41 -7.05
N LEU A 394 -1.04 -19.35 -6.43
CA LEU A 394 -1.61 -18.70 -5.24
C LEU A 394 -2.84 -17.86 -5.54
N VAL A 395 -2.85 -17.20 -6.69
CA VAL A 395 -4.01 -16.48 -7.20
C VAL A 395 -4.92 -17.55 -7.78
N GLY A 396 -5.89 -18.01 -7.00
CA GLY A 396 -6.83 -19.06 -7.41
C GLY A 396 -7.40 -18.87 -8.82
N GLY A 397 -7.90 -19.96 -9.40
CA GLY A 397 -8.31 -20.08 -10.81
C GLY A 397 -9.32 -19.05 -11.32
N GLU A 398 -9.85 -19.27 -12.52
CA GLU A 398 -10.78 -18.33 -13.17
C GLU A 398 -11.87 -17.83 -12.20
N ARG A 399 -12.09 -16.51 -12.20
CA ARG A 399 -13.16 -15.93 -11.38
C ARG A 399 -14.47 -16.57 -11.82
N LYS A 400 -15.26 -17.08 -10.85
CA LYS A 400 -16.63 -17.53 -11.13
C LYS A 400 -17.37 -16.38 -11.82
N GLY A 401 -17.86 -16.65 -13.02
CA GLY A 401 -18.60 -15.66 -13.81
C GLY A 401 -19.74 -15.05 -13.00
N GLY A 402 -19.80 -13.73 -12.95
CA GLY A 402 -20.77 -12.99 -12.15
C GLY A 402 -20.32 -11.54 -12.00
N ARG A 403 -21.29 -10.62 -12.02
CA ARG A 403 -21.01 -9.21 -11.82
C ARG A 403 -20.59 -8.97 -10.37
N GLU A 404 -19.55 -8.19 -10.12
CA GLU A 404 -19.07 -7.88 -8.77
C GLU A 404 -18.88 -6.38 -8.59
N GLY A 405 -19.25 -5.87 -7.41
CA GLY A 405 -19.06 -4.48 -7.03
C GLY A 405 -18.22 -4.35 -5.77
N ARG A 406 -17.22 -3.49 -5.79
CA ARG A 406 -16.44 -3.14 -4.59
C ARG A 406 -17.10 -2.01 -3.82
N ILE A 407 -17.26 -2.18 -2.52
CA ILE A 407 -17.71 -1.11 -1.64
C ILE A 407 -16.63 -0.03 -1.53
N VAL A 408 -16.91 1.18 -2.02
CA VAL A 408 -15.99 2.34 -2.05
C VAL A 408 -16.31 3.40 -0.99
N GLY A 409 -17.06 3.03 0.05
CA GLY A 409 -17.30 3.87 1.22
C GLY A 409 -17.99 3.12 2.36
N THR A 410 -17.97 3.69 3.57
CA THR A 410 -18.64 3.07 4.73
C THR A 410 -20.12 2.80 4.47
N PRO A 411 -20.59 1.54 4.54
CA PRO A 411 -22.00 1.21 4.37
C PRO A 411 -22.89 1.97 5.36
N ARG A 412 -23.98 2.57 4.87
CA ARG A 412 -24.92 3.31 5.71
C ARG A 412 -26.03 2.36 6.18
N LYS A 413 -26.03 2.03 7.47
CA LYS A 413 -27.05 1.17 8.09
C LYS A 413 -28.17 2.03 8.67
N ARG A 414 -29.41 1.78 8.27
CA ARG A 414 -30.63 2.43 8.77
C ARG A 414 -31.64 1.33 9.11
N GLY A 415 -32.60 1.59 10.00
CA GLY A 415 -33.50 0.56 10.55
C GLY A 415 -34.19 -0.29 9.47
N GLY A 416 -33.61 -1.45 9.16
CA GLY A 416 -34.11 -2.42 8.17
C GLY A 416 -33.49 -2.38 6.76
N HIS A 417 -32.52 -1.50 6.49
CA HIS A 417 -31.79 -1.50 5.22
C HIS A 417 -30.33 -1.06 5.37
N VAL A 418 -29.49 -1.50 4.44
CA VAL A 418 -28.09 -1.11 4.29
C VAL A 418 -27.90 -0.51 2.91
N ILE A 419 -27.28 0.67 2.85
CA ILE A 419 -26.94 1.33 1.60
C ILE A 419 -25.44 1.16 1.37
N PHE A 420 -25.09 0.45 0.30
CA PHE A 420 -23.73 0.31 -0.19
C PHE A 420 -23.47 1.33 -1.29
N ARG A 421 -22.27 1.89 -1.29
CA ARG A 421 -21.76 2.62 -2.44
C ARG A 421 -20.77 1.72 -3.16
N LEU A 422 -21.13 1.25 -4.34
CA LEU A 422 -20.38 0.24 -5.09
C LEU A 422 -19.72 0.85 -6.31
N CYS A 423 -18.50 0.38 -6.62
CA CYS A 423 -17.82 0.56 -7.88
C CYS A 423 -17.79 -0.80 -8.60
N ASP A 424 -18.34 -0.87 -9.80
CA ASP A 424 -18.45 -2.11 -10.58
C ASP A 424 -18.03 -1.90 -12.05
N ASP A 425 -18.18 -2.96 -12.83
CA ASP A 425 -17.85 -3.09 -14.25
C ASP A 425 -18.94 -2.58 -15.21
N GLU A 426 -20.03 -1.98 -14.72
CA GLU A 426 -20.95 -1.30 -15.64
C GLU A 426 -20.29 -0.06 -16.22
N GLU A 427 -20.49 0.15 -17.52
CA GLU A 427 -20.01 1.36 -18.18
C GLU A 427 -20.77 2.58 -17.62
N GLY A 428 -20.01 3.45 -16.97
CA GLY A 428 -20.49 4.73 -16.47
C GLY A 428 -20.61 5.77 -17.58
N PRO A 429 -21.16 6.96 -17.27
CA PRO A 429 -21.41 8.01 -18.26
C PRO A 429 -20.18 8.51 -19.03
N ALA A 430 -18.97 8.28 -18.47
CA ALA A 430 -17.70 8.70 -19.04
C ALA A 430 -16.85 7.53 -19.60
N GLY A 431 -17.47 6.36 -19.88
CA GLY A 431 -16.76 5.19 -20.45
C GLY A 431 -15.85 4.45 -19.46
N GLY A 432 -15.93 4.77 -18.16
CA GLY A 432 -15.24 4.07 -17.07
C GLY A 432 -16.17 3.11 -16.31
N GLY A 433 -15.69 2.51 -15.22
CA GLY A 433 -16.59 1.77 -14.31
C GLY A 433 -17.67 2.67 -13.72
N ARG A 434 -18.68 2.11 -13.06
CA ARG A 434 -19.80 2.89 -12.50
C ARG A 434 -19.73 2.93 -10.98
N VAL A 435 -20.01 4.11 -10.40
CA VAL A 435 -20.27 4.23 -8.96
C VAL A 435 -21.75 4.47 -8.71
N SER A 436 -22.39 3.55 -8.01
CA SER A 436 -23.83 3.64 -7.69
C SER A 436 -24.12 3.31 -6.22
N ASN A 437 -25.25 3.80 -5.72
CA ASN A 437 -25.76 3.39 -4.42
C ASN A 437 -26.71 2.20 -4.60
N VAL A 438 -26.44 1.11 -3.89
CA VAL A 438 -27.28 -0.09 -3.85
C VAL A 438 -27.91 -0.20 -2.47
N VAL A 439 -29.22 -0.40 -2.42
CA VAL A 439 -29.99 -0.52 -1.18
C VAL A 439 -30.40 -1.97 -0.98
N VAL A 440 -30.00 -2.56 0.14
CA VAL A 440 -30.34 -3.92 0.53
C VAL A 440 -31.24 -3.86 1.75
N THR A 441 -32.42 -4.46 1.66
CA THR A 441 -33.45 -4.47 2.71
C THR A 441 -33.50 -5.82 3.43
N ARG A 442 -34.22 -5.91 4.55
CA ARG A 442 -34.41 -7.18 5.29
C ARG A 442 -35.09 -8.31 4.51
N SER A 443 -35.73 -7.99 3.38
CA SER A 443 -36.36 -8.98 2.50
C SER A 443 -35.35 -9.68 1.59
N ASP A 444 -34.13 -9.15 1.46
CA ASP A 444 -33.04 -9.83 0.75
C ASP A 444 -32.64 -11.10 1.52
N PRO A 445 -32.64 -12.29 0.88
CA PRO A 445 -32.27 -13.56 1.54
C PRO A 445 -30.87 -13.52 2.18
N GLU A 446 -29.95 -12.74 1.61
CA GLU A 446 -28.58 -12.59 2.08
C GLU A 446 -28.39 -11.34 2.96
N TYR A 447 -29.47 -10.68 3.41
CA TYR A 447 -29.38 -9.46 4.22
C TYR A 447 -28.46 -9.62 5.45
N GLY A 448 -28.48 -10.79 6.09
CA GLY A 448 -27.62 -11.09 7.24
C GLY A 448 -26.13 -10.96 6.91
N GLU A 449 -25.70 -11.58 5.81
CA GLU A 449 -24.31 -11.57 5.33
C GLU A 449 -23.92 -10.20 4.78
N LEU A 450 -24.78 -9.60 3.95
CA LEU A 450 -24.57 -8.27 3.38
C LEU A 450 -24.45 -7.22 4.48
N LYS A 451 -25.28 -7.29 5.52
CA LYS A 451 -25.19 -6.38 6.68
C LYS A 451 -23.86 -6.47 7.41
N ALA A 452 -23.12 -7.59 7.31
CA ALA A 452 -21.79 -7.73 7.90
C ALA A 452 -20.68 -7.08 7.06
N LYS A 453 -20.92 -6.86 5.76
CA LYS A 453 -19.96 -6.26 4.82
C LYS A 453 -19.55 -4.84 5.23
N LYS A 454 -18.32 -4.49 4.89
CA LYS A 454 -17.61 -3.27 5.28
C LYS A 454 -17.05 -2.56 4.06
N TRP A 455 -16.59 -1.33 4.28
CA TRP A 455 -15.85 -0.58 3.27
C TRP A 455 -14.64 -1.39 2.81
N GLY A 456 -14.52 -1.60 1.51
CA GLY A 456 -13.47 -2.42 0.91
C GLY A 456 -13.96 -3.80 0.49
N ASP A 457 -15.04 -4.34 1.07
CA ASP A 457 -15.48 -5.68 0.70
C ASP A 457 -16.11 -5.70 -0.71
N VAL A 458 -16.07 -6.88 -1.33
CA VAL A 458 -16.75 -7.16 -2.61
C VAL A 458 -18.13 -7.75 -2.33
N ILE A 459 -19.10 -7.34 -3.15
CA ILE A 459 -20.46 -7.84 -3.20
C ILE A 459 -20.73 -8.34 -4.63
N ALA A 460 -21.31 -9.53 -4.77
CA ALA A 460 -21.81 -10.00 -6.06
C ALA A 460 -23.09 -9.25 -6.45
N MET A 461 -23.18 -8.80 -7.70
CA MET A 461 -24.25 -8.00 -8.29
C MET A 461 -25.10 -8.86 -9.23
N GLY A 462 -26.38 -8.48 -9.44
CA GLY A 462 -27.27 -9.19 -10.38
C GLY A 462 -27.88 -10.48 -9.84
N ARG A 463 -28.25 -10.48 -8.56
CA ARG A 463 -28.84 -11.64 -7.89
C ARG A 463 -30.32 -11.75 -8.23
N SER A 464 -30.72 -12.90 -8.76
CA SER A 464 -32.10 -13.27 -9.11
C SER A 464 -33.01 -13.36 -7.89
#